data_AF-A0A1Y1WVY4-F1
#
_entry.id   AF-A0A1Y1WVY4-F1
#
_cell.length_a   1.000
_cell.length_b   1.000
_cell.length_c   1.000
_cell.angle_alpha   90.00
_cell.angle_beta   90.00
_cell.angle_gamma   90.00
#
_symmetry.space_group_name_H-M   'P 1'
#
loop_
_entity.id
_entity.type
_entity.pdbx_description
1 polymer ?
#
loop_
_entity_poly.entity_id
_entity_poly.type
_entity_poly.pdbx_seq_one_letter_code
_entity_poly.pdbx_strand_id
1 'polypeptide(L)'
;MQLKFLINTLLGITLVNARIIMLLRHGEKLDDSMVYLSNQGIARSECLAEKFGTVFYPPNKIYSQCPNEEKPSTRPRDTATPIAQKFNLNITLYYNKGQADALVKDIKQSPEEIVLVSWSNDELNNIAKEFGIPNPPAWDGKIFDQLWIINKIGDPFVLEGNDIKPLAVYYGKENNMKVVKQDVDDCIVERLRRSGNDPSVTNSKTTRIIRIVKTSQPSDKSNDDDDDTSNSYKMKTNIIVVFGIIFTVISILI
;
A
#
# COMPACT_ATOMS: atom_id res chain seq x y z
N MET A 1 8.46 -13.84 70.34
CA MET A 1 8.09 -14.54 69.10
C MET A 1 7.16 -13.63 68.30
N GLN A 2 7.68 -12.87 67.32
CA GLN A 2 6.87 -12.10 66.38
C GLN A 2 7.58 -12.08 65.03
N LEU A 3 7.16 -12.96 64.13
CA LEU A 3 7.65 -13.03 62.77
C LEU A 3 6.74 -12.14 61.90
N LYS A 4 7.25 -10.98 61.49
CA LYS A 4 6.55 -10.09 60.55
C LYS A 4 6.65 -10.68 59.15
N PHE A 5 5.58 -11.28 58.65
CA PHE A 5 5.44 -11.61 57.24
C PHE A 5 5.02 -10.35 56.47
N LEU A 6 5.95 -9.74 55.76
CA LEU A 6 5.65 -8.78 54.70
C LEU A 6 5.52 -9.56 53.40
N ILE A 7 4.29 -9.88 53.00
CA ILE A 7 4.00 -10.43 51.69
C ILE A 7 3.88 -9.26 50.71
N ASN A 8 4.96 -8.98 49.98
CA ASN A 8 4.91 -8.15 48.78
C ASN A 8 4.28 -8.98 47.65
N THR A 9 2.96 -9.01 47.58
CA THR A 9 2.26 -9.55 46.42
C THR A 9 2.32 -8.51 45.30
N LEU A 10 3.39 -8.55 44.51
CA LEU A 10 3.44 -7.86 43.23
C LEU A 10 2.47 -8.57 42.29
N LEU A 11 1.22 -8.12 42.27
CA LEU A 11 0.22 -8.54 41.30
C LEU A 11 0.67 -7.97 39.95
N GLY A 12 1.49 -8.73 39.22
CA GLY A 12 1.81 -8.44 37.84
C GLY A 12 0.53 -8.56 37.03
N ILE A 13 -0.13 -7.43 36.79
CA ILE A 13 -1.15 -7.33 35.75
C ILE A 13 -0.36 -7.53 34.45
N THR A 14 -0.33 -8.76 33.94
CA THR A 14 0.05 -8.96 32.55
C THR A 14 -1.05 -8.27 31.75
N LEU A 15 -0.79 -7.02 31.36
CA LEU A 15 -1.61 -6.36 30.36
C LEU A 15 -1.48 -7.25 29.12
N VAL A 16 -2.49 -8.09 28.87
CA VAL A 16 -2.58 -8.86 27.64
C VAL A 16 -2.81 -7.82 26.56
N ASN A 17 -1.72 -7.30 26.03
CA ASN A 17 -1.80 -6.18 25.12
C ASN A 17 -2.50 -6.66 23.84
N ALA A 18 -3.65 -6.07 23.55
CA ALA A 18 -4.48 -6.49 22.44
C ALA A 18 -3.73 -6.18 21.14
N ARG A 19 -3.24 -7.21 20.46
CA ARG A 19 -2.54 -7.06 19.19
C ARG A 19 -3.51 -7.13 18.02
N ILE A 20 -3.43 -6.14 17.12
CA ILE A 20 -4.17 -6.09 15.86
C ILE A 20 -3.19 -6.31 14.71
N ILE A 21 -3.42 -7.36 13.94
CA ILE A 21 -2.67 -7.63 12.70
C ILE A 21 -3.58 -7.35 11.52
N MET A 22 -3.15 -6.47 10.63
CA MET A 22 -3.87 -6.11 9.42
C MET A 22 -3.12 -6.68 8.22
N LEU A 23 -3.76 -7.58 7.47
CA LEU A 23 -3.20 -8.17 6.27
C LEU A 23 -3.82 -7.51 5.04
N LEU A 24 -2.95 -6.99 4.19
CA LEU A 24 -3.28 -6.20 3.01
C LEU A 24 -2.67 -6.85 1.78
N ARG A 25 -3.48 -7.12 0.76
CA ARG A 25 -2.97 -7.45 -0.57
C ARG A 25 -2.47 -6.18 -1.25
N HIS A 26 -1.40 -6.32 -2.03
CA HIS A 26 -0.99 -5.27 -2.96
C HIS A 26 -2.14 -4.79 -3.89
N GLY A 27 -2.09 -3.53 -4.31
CA GLY A 27 -3.06 -2.92 -5.24
C GLY A 27 -2.95 -3.45 -6.68
N GLU A 28 -3.82 -2.96 -7.55
CA GLU A 28 -3.98 -3.43 -8.92
C GLU A 28 -2.69 -3.35 -9.73
N LYS A 29 -2.55 -4.30 -10.66
CA LYS A 29 -1.46 -4.40 -11.65
C LYS A 29 -2.04 -4.25 -13.05
N LEU A 30 -1.23 -3.77 -14.00
CA LEU A 30 -1.63 -3.77 -15.41
C LEU A 30 -1.57 -5.18 -15.98
N ASP A 31 -0.48 -5.89 -15.67
CA ASP A 31 -0.21 -7.25 -16.12
C ASP A 31 0.77 -7.94 -15.16
N ASP A 32 0.89 -9.26 -15.27
CA ASP A 32 1.80 -10.10 -14.48
C ASP A 32 3.27 -9.87 -14.78
N SER A 33 3.61 -9.45 -16.01
CA SER A 33 4.97 -9.08 -16.38
C SER A 33 5.47 -7.78 -15.71
N MET A 34 4.56 -6.97 -15.16
CA MET A 34 4.88 -5.68 -14.57
C MET A 34 5.08 -5.79 -13.05
N VAL A 35 6.18 -5.21 -12.56
CA VAL A 35 6.57 -5.29 -11.15
C VAL A 35 5.91 -4.23 -10.27
N TYR A 36 5.38 -3.16 -10.87
CA TYR A 36 4.80 -1.98 -10.21
C TYR A 36 3.26 -1.99 -10.22
N LEU A 37 2.66 -1.07 -9.46
CA LEU A 37 1.20 -0.85 -9.45
C LEU A 37 0.73 -0.23 -10.78
N SER A 38 -0.51 -0.51 -11.16
CA SER A 38 -1.20 0.26 -12.19
C SER A 38 -1.60 1.65 -11.65
N ASN A 39 -2.05 2.56 -12.53
CA ASN A 39 -2.61 3.84 -12.10
C ASN A 39 -3.78 3.66 -11.11
N GLN A 40 -4.60 2.64 -11.31
CA GLN A 40 -5.67 2.27 -10.37
C GLN A 40 -5.09 1.78 -9.04
N GLY A 41 -4.04 0.95 -9.06
CA GLY A 41 -3.37 0.48 -7.84
C GLY A 41 -2.69 1.59 -7.05
N ILE A 42 -2.11 2.59 -7.73
CA ILE A 42 -1.57 3.81 -7.12
C ILE A 42 -2.71 4.61 -6.48
N ALA A 43 -3.79 4.89 -7.22
CA ALA A 43 -4.93 5.60 -6.66
C ALA A 43 -5.52 4.87 -5.44
N ARG A 44 -5.60 3.53 -5.49
CA ARG A 44 -6.04 2.71 -4.35
C ARG A 44 -5.13 2.87 -3.14
N SER A 45 -3.81 2.78 -3.32
CA SER A 45 -2.88 2.86 -2.19
C SER A 45 -2.96 4.21 -1.48
N GLU A 46 -3.13 5.29 -2.25
CA GLU A 46 -3.27 6.62 -1.69
C GLU A 46 -4.64 6.83 -0.99
N CYS A 47 -5.74 6.39 -1.62
CA CYS A 47 -7.07 6.46 -0.99
C CYS A 47 -7.16 5.58 0.27
N LEU A 48 -6.52 4.41 0.25
CA LEU A 48 -6.48 3.53 1.41
C LEU A 48 -5.76 4.19 2.59
N ALA A 49 -4.68 4.95 2.34
CA ALA A 49 -3.99 5.70 3.39
C ALA A 49 -4.89 6.72 4.10
N GLU A 50 -5.92 7.26 3.44
CA GLU A 50 -6.89 8.15 4.08
C GLU A 50 -7.78 7.43 5.12
N LYS A 51 -8.05 6.14 4.92
CA LYS A 51 -8.89 5.30 5.82
C LYS A 51 -8.19 4.94 7.13
N PHE A 52 -6.86 4.89 7.15
CA PHE A 52 -6.10 4.66 8.38
C PHE A 52 -6.08 5.93 9.24
N GLY A 53 -6.35 5.82 10.54
CA GLY A 53 -6.52 6.95 11.46
C GLY A 53 -7.90 7.62 11.41
N THR A 54 -8.79 7.18 10.53
CA THR A 54 -10.19 7.65 10.43
C THR A 54 -11.16 6.51 10.66
N VAL A 55 -10.90 5.37 10.02
CA VAL A 55 -11.69 4.14 10.09
C VAL A 55 -10.88 3.02 10.71
N PHE A 56 -9.75 2.69 10.11
CA PHE A 56 -8.83 1.66 10.60
C PHE A 56 -7.84 2.28 11.59
N TYR A 57 -7.39 1.50 12.57
CA TYR A 57 -6.35 1.93 13.48
C TYR A 57 -5.05 2.26 12.73
N PRO A 58 -4.32 3.34 13.09
CA PRO A 58 -3.02 3.62 12.51
C PRO A 58 -2.02 2.52 12.92
N PRO A 59 -1.24 1.94 11.99
CA PRO A 59 -0.23 0.97 12.36
C PRO A 59 0.90 1.64 13.15
N ASN A 60 1.54 0.89 14.03
CA ASN A 60 2.83 1.27 14.63
C ASN A 60 4.00 0.71 13.81
N LYS A 61 3.76 -0.39 13.09
CA LYS A 61 4.76 -1.08 12.28
C LYS A 61 4.18 -1.58 10.97
N ILE A 62 4.98 -1.51 9.91
CA ILE A 62 4.62 -1.99 8.58
C ILE A 62 5.67 -2.99 8.10
N TYR A 63 5.21 -4.17 7.72
CA TYR A 63 5.98 -5.16 6.96
C TYR A 63 5.45 -5.22 5.54
N SER A 64 6.36 -5.42 4.59
CA SER A 64 5.99 -5.72 3.23
C SER A 64 6.84 -6.86 2.68
N GLN A 65 6.31 -7.60 1.73
CA GLN A 65 7.09 -8.57 0.97
C GLN A 65 8.32 -7.91 0.37
N CYS A 66 9.48 -8.48 0.68
CA CYS A 66 10.75 -8.16 0.07
C CYS A 66 10.79 -8.79 -1.33
N PRO A 67 10.97 -8.00 -2.39
CA PRO A 67 11.20 -8.54 -3.73
C PRO A 67 12.47 -9.38 -3.78
N ASN A 68 12.46 -10.45 -4.56
CA ASN A 68 13.64 -11.26 -4.88
C ASN A 68 13.64 -11.63 -6.37
N GLU A 69 14.66 -12.37 -6.82
CA GLU A 69 14.79 -12.74 -8.24
C GLU A 69 13.58 -13.52 -8.77
N GLU A 70 13.01 -14.43 -7.97
CA GLU A 70 11.85 -15.23 -8.36
C GLU A 70 10.53 -14.45 -8.35
N LYS A 71 10.42 -13.46 -7.46
CA LYS A 71 9.25 -12.60 -7.26
C LYS A 71 9.69 -11.15 -7.13
N PRO A 72 9.99 -10.48 -8.26
CA PRO A 72 10.54 -9.12 -8.27
C PRO A 72 9.51 -8.02 -8.02
N SER A 73 8.25 -8.38 -7.71
CA SER A 73 7.18 -7.39 -7.58
C SER A 73 7.38 -6.47 -6.38
N THR A 74 7.38 -5.17 -6.62
CA THR A 74 7.41 -4.13 -5.59
C THR A 74 6.03 -3.70 -5.13
N ARG A 75 4.97 -4.16 -5.80
CA ARG A 75 3.57 -3.79 -5.54
C ARG A 75 3.18 -3.86 -4.06
N PRO A 76 3.56 -4.90 -3.28
CA PRO A 76 3.25 -4.92 -1.85
C PRO A 76 3.80 -3.69 -1.10
N ARG A 77 5.06 -3.34 -1.37
CA ARG A 77 5.72 -2.17 -0.76
C ARG A 77 5.03 -0.89 -1.21
N ASP A 78 4.85 -0.75 -2.52
CA ASP A 78 4.31 0.47 -3.13
C ASP A 78 2.85 0.71 -2.67
N THR A 79 2.10 -0.34 -2.34
CA THR A 79 0.74 -0.24 -1.76
C THR A 79 0.76 0.30 -0.33
N ALA A 80 1.77 -0.07 0.45
CA ALA A 80 1.91 0.35 1.85
C ALA A 80 2.60 1.72 2.00
N THR A 81 3.35 2.18 0.99
CA THR A 81 4.13 3.42 1.03
C THR A 81 3.30 4.65 1.45
N PRO A 82 2.10 4.93 0.90
CA PRO A 82 1.33 6.10 1.33
C PRO A 82 0.89 6.04 2.80
N ILE A 83 0.60 4.84 3.32
CA ILE A 83 0.28 4.63 4.74
C ILE A 83 1.53 4.90 5.60
N ALA A 84 2.68 4.37 5.19
CA ALA A 84 3.95 4.58 5.87
C ALA A 84 4.33 6.06 5.95
N GLN A 85 4.18 6.79 4.84
CA GLN A 85 4.43 8.23 4.78
C GLN A 85 3.48 9.02 5.70
N LYS A 86 2.19 8.69 5.70
CA LYS A 86 1.18 9.37 6.54
C LYS A 86 1.52 9.30 8.03
N PHE A 87 2.04 8.17 8.50
CA PHE A 87 2.37 7.95 9.91
C PHE A 87 3.87 8.03 10.21
N ASN A 88 4.68 8.52 9.26
CA ASN A 88 6.13 8.66 9.39
C ASN A 88 6.83 7.34 9.84
N LEU A 89 6.46 6.24 9.20
CA LEU A 89 6.97 4.91 9.49
C LEU A 89 7.90 4.42 8.39
N ASN A 90 8.87 3.59 8.79
CA ASN A 90 9.65 2.79 7.86
C ASN A 90 8.93 1.48 7.51
N ILE A 91 9.06 1.02 6.27
CA ILE A 91 8.59 -0.30 5.85
C ILE A 91 9.71 -1.32 6.03
N THR A 92 9.46 -2.37 6.81
CA THR A 92 10.37 -3.51 6.94
C THR A 92 10.23 -4.43 5.74
N LEU A 93 11.34 -4.64 5.01
CA LEU A 93 11.44 -5.43 3.77
C LEU A 93 12.48 -6.55 3.91
N TYR A 94 12.30 -7.45 4.88
CA TYR A 94 13.26 -8.53 5.15
C TYR A 94 12.79 -9.90 4.69
N TYR A 95 11.48 -10.12 4.68
CA TYR A 95 10.89 -11.43 4.40
C TYR A 95 10.38 -11.46 2.95
N ASN A 96 10.73 -12.52 2.23
CA ASN A 96 10.24 -12.78 0.88
C ASN A 96 9.16 -13.87 0.88
N LYS A 97 8.67 -14.20 -0.32
CA LYS A 97 7.68 -15.26 -0.50
C LYS A 97 8.17 -16.58 0.12
N GLY A 98 7.32 -17.23 0.93
CA GLY A 98 7.63 -18.50 1.58
C GLY A 98 8.23 -18.35 2.99
N GLN A 99 8.44 -17.13 3.49
CA GLN A 99 8.96 -16.86 4.84
C GLN A 99 7.88 -16.35 5.81
N ALA A 100 6.64 -16.83 5.65
CA ALA A 100 5.51 -16.41 6.48
C ALA A 100 5.71 -16.74 7.97
N ASP A 101 6.32 -17.89 8.27
CA ASP A 101 6.65 -18.34 9.62
C ASP A 101 7.65 -17.40 10.32
N ALA A 102 8.72 -17.02 9.61
CA ALA A 102 9.74 -16.10 10.11
C ALA A 102 9.18 -14.69 10.34
N LEU A 103 8.36 -14.20 9.40
CA LEU A 103 7.61 -12.95 9.54
C LEU A 103 6.71 -12.96 10.78
N VAL A 104 5.88 -14.00 10.94
CA VAL A 104 4.95 -14.09 12.08
C VAL A 104 5.69 -14.24 13.40
N LYS A 105 6.81 -14.96 13.43
CA LYS A 105 7.66 -15.07 14.62
C LYS A 105 8.20 -13.70 15.04
N ASP A 106 8.72 -12.92 14.09
CA ASP A 106 9.23 -11.57 14.35
C ASP A 106 8.12 -10.64 14.88
N ILE A 107 6.95 -10.65 14.23
CA ILE A 107 5.79 -9.87 14.68
C ILE A 107 5.33 -10.30 16.08
N LYS A 108 5.37 -11.60 16.41
CA LYS A 108 4.99 -12.09 17.74
C LYS A 108 5.94 -11.61 18.83
N GLN A 109 7.23 -11.48 18.52
CA GLN A 109 8.29 -11.01 19.43
C GLN A 109 8.39 -9.48 19.52
N SER A 110 7.86 -8.77 18.53
CA SER A 110 7.79 -7.31 18.50
C SER A 110 6.93 -6.77 19.67
N PRO A 111 7.26 -5.59 20.24
CA PRO A 111 6.41 -4.93 21.23
C PRO A 111 5.18 -4.24 20.60
N GLU A 112 5.13 -4.13 19.27
CA GLU A 112 4.14 -3.34 18.55
C GLU A 112 2.73 -3.94 18.67
N GLU A 113 1.75 -3.07 18.90
CA GLU A 113 0.35 -3.44 19.12
C GLU A 113 -0.41 -3.57 17.80
N ILE A 114 -0.18 -2.65 16.86
CA ILE A 114 -0.87 -2.60 15.57
C ILE A 114 0.14 -2.75 14.44
N VAL A 115 0.03 -3.87 13.72
CA VAL A 115 0.97 -4.20 12.63
C VAL A 115 0.22 -4.36 11.32
N LEU A 116 0.68 -3.66 10.29
CA LEU A 116 0.23 -3.83 8.91
C LEU A 116 1.22 -4.74 8.15
N VAL A 117 0.69 -5.73 7.45
CA VAL A 117 1.45 -6.63 6.57
C VAL A 117 0.91 -6.50 5.15
N SER A 118 1.70 -5.97 4.23
CA SER A 118 1.36 -5.87 2.82
C SER A 118 2.04 -6.97 2.00
N TRP A 119 1.27 -7.77 1.26
CA TRP A 119 1.78 -8.99 0.64
C TRP A 119 1.12 -9.33 -0.71
N SER A 120 1.63 -10.37 -1.39
CA SER A 120 0.94 -11.02 -2.51
C SER A 120 -0.25 -11.87 -2.04
N ASN A 121 -1.26 -12.00 -2.90
CA ASN A 121 -2.51 -12.69 -2.53
C ASN A 121 -2.35 -14.18 -2.23
N ASP A 122 -1.36 -14.83 -2.83
CA ASP A 122 -1.12 -16.28 -2.74
C ASP A 122 -0.51 -16.75 -1.41
N GLU A 123 -0.14 -15.84 -0.51
CA GLU A 123 0.46 -16.18 0.79
C GLU A 123 -0.32 -15.61 1.99
N LEU A 124 -1.31 -14.74 1.78
CA LEU A 124 -2.05 -14.10 2.88
C LEU A 124 -2.79 -15.11 3.75
N ASN A 125 -3.26 -16.21 3.16
CA ASN A 125 -3.86 -17.33 3.90
C ASN A 125 -2.82 -18.06 4.76
N ASN A 126 -1.58 -18.23 4.28
CA ASN A 126 -0.50 -18.84 5.06
C ASN A 126 -0.14 -17.96 6.26
N ILE A 127 0.00 -16.65 6.04
CA ILE A 127 0.26 -15.68 7.12
C ILE A 127 -0.88 -15.70 8.15
N ALA A 128 -2.15 -15.67 7.71
CA ALA A 128 -3.30 -15.75 8.62
C ALA A 128 -3.31 -17.06 9.43
N LYS A 129 -2.91 -18.18 8.81
CA LYS A 129 -2.78 -19.47 9.48
C LYS A 129 -1.73 -19.48 10.57
N GLU A 130 -0.57 -18.89 10.31
CA GLU A 130 0.51 -18.74 11.30
C GLU A 130 0.10 -17.82 12.48
N PHE A 131 -0.83 -16.89 12.24
CA PHE A 131 -1.46 -16.10 13.30
C PHE A 131 -2.55 -16.86 14.07
N GLY A 132 -2.86 -18.10 13.75
CA GLY A 132 -3.78 -18.96 14.53
C GLY A 132 -5.19 -19.07 13.98
N ILE A 133 -5.41 -18.66 12.73
CA ILE A 133 -6.67 -18.91 12.01
C ILE A 133 -6.56 -20.27 11.31
N PRO A 134 -7.23 -21.35 11.74
CA PRO A 134 -6.95 -22.69 11.26
C PRO A 134 -7.30 -22.91 9.78
N ASN A 135 -8.40 -22.31 9.33
CA ASN A 135 -8.95 -22.45 7.98
C ASN A 135 -9.25 -21.08 7.34
N PRO A 136 -8.24 -20.22 7.10
CA PRO A 136 -8.45 -18.97 6.41
C PRO A 136 -8.76 -19.27 4.93
N PRO A 137 -9.59 -18.44 4.26
CA PRO A 137 -9.87 -18.63 2.84
C PRO A 137 -8.61 -18.34 2.03
N ALA A 138 -8.55 -18.84 0.80
CA ALA A 138 -7.61 -18.28 -0.17
C ALA A 138 -8.05 -16.85 -0.53
N TRP A 139 -7.10 -15.95 -0.77
CA TRP A 139 -7.43 -14.61 -1.24
C TRP A 139 -7.76 -14.66 -2.75
N ASP A 140 -9.01 -14.32 -3.10
CA ASP A 140 -9.42 -14.26 -4.50
C ASP A 140 -8.59 -13.23 -5.28
N GLY A 141 -7.85 -13.71 -6.29
CA GLY A 141 -6.96 -12.90 -7.12
C GLY A 141 -7.66 -11.74 -7.86
N LYS A 142 -8.99 -11.73 -7.95
CA LYS A 142 -9.77 -10.62 -8.53
C LYS A 142 -10.13 -9.52 -7.54
N ILE A 143 -9.94 -9.76 -6.24
CA ILE A 143 -10.38 -8.88 -5.17
C ILE A 143 -9.22 -8.05 -4.63
N PHE A 144 -9.32 -6.72 -4.73
CA PHE A 144 -8.30 -5.76 -4.28
C PHE A 144 -8.80 -4.81 -3.18
N ASP A 145 -10.10 -4.84 -2.88
CA ASP A 145 -10.80 -3.93 -1.98
C ASP A 145 -11.01 -4.50 -0.58
N GLN A 146 -10.20 -5.48 -0.15
CA GLN A 146 -10.30 -6.11 1.16
C GLN A 146 -9.13 -5.77 2.09
N LEU A 147 -9.41 -5.77 3.39
CA LEU A 147 -8.44 -5.79 4.47
C LEU A 147 -8.82 -6.93 5.42
N TRP A 148 -7.87 -7.79 5.78
CA TRP A 148 -8.11 -8.84 6.77
C TRP A 148 -7.55 -8.40 8.11
N ILE A 149 -8.37 -8.39 9.14
CA ILE A 149 -7.99 -7.89 10.46
C ILE A 149 -8.07 -9.04 11.46
N ILE A 150 -6.93 -9.41 12.02
CA ILE A 150 -6.78 -10.46 13.03
C ILE A 150 -6.58 -9.80 14.38
N ASN A 151 -7.48 -10.06 15.31
CA ASN A 151 -7.38 -9.59 16.68
C ASN A 151 -8.06 -10.57 17.65
N LYS A 152 -7.87 -10.36 18.95
CA LYS A 152 -8.51 -11.18 19.98
C LYS A 152 -10.04 -11.12 19.85
N ILE A 153 -10.71 -12.23 20.15
CA ILE A 153 -12.17 -12.31 20.09
C ILE A 153 -12.78 -11.35 21.12
N GLY A 154 -13.72 -10.51 20.67
CA GLY A 154 -14.40 -9.51 21.49
C GLY A 154 -13.78 -8.12 21.42
N ASP A 155 -12.54 -8.00 20.97
CA ASP A 155 -11.87 -6.70 20.89
C ASP A 155 -12.33 -5.90 19.66
N PRO A 156 -12.40 -4.56 19.77
CA PRO A 156 -12.68 -3.68 18.63
C PRO A 156 -11.57 -3.83 17.57
N PHE A 157 -11.94 -3.67 16.30
CA PHE A 157 -11.04 -3.86 15.16
C PHE A 157 -10.97 -2.63 14.24
N VAL A 158 -11.76 -1.59 14.55
CA VAL A 158 -11.82 -0.29 13.88
C VAL A 158 -11.93 0.80 14.95
N LEU A 159 -11.62 2.04 14.58
CA LEU A 159 -11.73 3.19 15.48
C LEU A 159 -13.18 3.41 15.91
N GLU A 160 -13.36 3.84 17.17
CA GLU A 160 -14.68 4.12 17.75
C GLU A 160 -15.49 5.09 16.87
N GLY A 161 -16.81 4.85 16.80
CA GLY A 161 -17.72 5.62 15.94
C GLY A 161 -17.83 5.09 14.50
N ASN A 162 -17.01 4.11 14.11
CA ASN A 162 -17.16 3.40 12.84
C ASN A 162 -17.90 2.08 13.05
N ASP A 163 -19.02 1.89 12.34
CA ASP A 163 -19.77 0.62 12.32
C ASP A 163 -19.50 -0.12 11.00
N ILE A 164 -18.44 -0.92 10.99
CA ILE A 164 -18.12 -1.78 9.84
C ILE A 164 -18.64 -3.18 10.08
N LYS A 165 -19.52 -3.64 9.20
CA LYS A 165 -19.93 -5.06 9.16
C LYS A 165 -18.90 -5.88 8.36
N PRO A 166 -18.25 -6.90 8.97
CA PRO A 166 -17.37 -7.79 8.23
C PRO A 166 -18.12 -8.54 7.13
N LEU A 167 -17.47 -8.70 5.97
CA LEU A 167 -17.92 -9.57 4.89
C LEU A 167 -17.90 -11.05 5.30
N ALA A 168 -16.91 -11.41 6.11
CA ALA A 168 -16.74 -12.75 6.66
C ALA A 168 -15.94 -12.69 7.97
N VAL A 169 -16.13 -13.69 8.83
CA VAL A 169 -15.37 -13.88 10.07
C VAL A 169 -14.88 -15.32 10.14
N TYR A 170 -13.59 -15.50 10.41
CA TYR A 170 -12.94 -16.79 10.59
C TYR A 170 -12.40 -16.89 12.02
N TYR A 171 -12.76 -17.94 12.74
CA TYR A 171 -12.40 -18.08 14.16
C TYR A 171 -11.19 -18.97 14.36
N GLY A 172 -10.26 -18.49 15.18
CA GLY A 172 -9.22 -19.27 15.83
C GLY A 172 -9.62 -19.61 17.26
N LYS A 173 -8.65 -20.06 18.07
CA LYS A 173 -8.87 -20.42 19.47
C LYS A 173 -9.11 -19.21 20.37
N GLU A 174 -8.29 -18.17 20.20
CA GLU A 174 -8.28 -16.96 21.05
C GLU A 174 -8.49 -15.67 20.23
N ASN A 175 -8.37 -15.77 18.92
CA ASN A 175 -8.50 -14.68 17.97
C ASN A 175 -9.52 -15.00 16.88
N ASN A 176 -9.90 -13.97 16.13
CA ASN A 176 -10.62 -14.15 14.88
C ASN A 176 -10.01 -13.23 13.81
N MET A 177 -10.32 -13.55 12.56
CA MET A 177 -10.00 -12.75 11.41
C MET A 177 -11.29 -12.24 10.79
N LYS A 178 -11.40 -10.93 10.66
CA LYS A 178 -12.52 -10.26 10.00
C LYS A 178 -12.06 -9.80 8.62
N VAL A 179 -12.82 -10.15 7.59
CA VAL A 179 -12.62 -9.64 6.24
C VAL A 179 -13.51 -8.42 6.08
N VAL A 180 -12.94 -7.26 5.81
CA VAL A 180 -13.68 -5.99 5.66
C VAL A 180 -13.38 -5.36 4.32
N LYS A 181 -14.32 -4.56 3.81
CA LYS A 181 -14.07 -3.71 2.65
C LYS A 181 -13.20 -2.51 3.03
N GLN A 182 -12.38 -2.06 2.08
CA GLN A 182 -11.61 -0.83 2.20
C GLN A 182 -12.50 0.41 1.99
N ASP A 183 -13.57 0.28 1.18
CA ASP A 183 -14.50 1.36 0.81
C ASP A 183 -13.79 2.62 0.33
N VAL A 184 -13.04 2.47 -0.78
CA VAL A 184 -12.20 3.51 -1.40
C VAL A 184 -12.50 3.75 -2.89
N ASP A 185 -13.49 3.06 -3.47
CA ASP A 185 -13.72 3.07 -4.92
C ASP A 185 -14.08 4.46 -5.46
N ASP A 186 -14.90 5.23 -4.74
CA ASP A 186 -15.23 6.61 -5.12
C ASP A 186 -13.99 7.51 -5.13
N CYS A 187 -13.12 7.37 -4.12
CA CYS A 187 -11.87 8.12 -4.06
C CYS A 187 -10.94 7.74 -5.24
N ILE A 188 -10.87 6.46 -5.59
CA ILE A 188 -10.08 5.97 -6.73
C ILE A 188 -10.57 6.62 -8.02
N VAL A 189 -11.88 6.58 -8.27
CA VAL A 189 -12.49 7.17 -9.47
C VAL A 189 -12.16 8.66 -9.56
N GLU A 190 -12.29 9.41 -8.47
CA GLU A 190 -11.97 10.85 -8.45
C GLU A 190 -10.49 11.14 -8.73
N ARG A 191 -9.57 10.34 -8.18
CA ARG A 191 -8.13 10.48 -8.47
C ARG A 191 -7.79 10.16 -9.92
N LEU A 192 -8.40 9.12 -10.48
CA LEU A 192 -8.18 8.75 -11.88
C LEU A 192 -8.69 9.82 -12.84
N ARG A 193 -9.86 10.41 -12.56
CA ARG A 193 -10.40 11.56 -13.33
C ARG A 193 -9.44 12.74 -13.33
N ARG A 194 -8.92 13.13 -12.16
CA ARG A 194 -7.98 14.26 -12.03
C ARG A 194 -6.67 14.04 -12.78
N SER A 195 -6.20 12.81 -12.83
CA SER A 195 -4.96 12.43 -13.51
C SER A 195 -5.12 12.20 -15.02
N GLY A 196 -6.30 12.44 -15.59
CA GLY A 196 -6.58 12.17 -17.01
C GLY A 196 -6.62 10.68 -17.39
N ASN A 197 -6.68 9.80 -16.39
CA ASN A 197 -6.70 8.34 -16.53
C ASN A 197 -8.12 7.76 -16.37
N ASP A 198 -9.14 8.54 -16.74
CA ASP A 198 -10.54 8.15 -16.57
C ASP A 198 -10.86 6.86 -17.37
N PRO A 199 -11.28 5.76 -16.70
CA PRO A 199 -11.65 4.51 -17.36
C PRO A 199 -12.76 4.69 -18.41
N SER A 200 -13.64 5.68 -18.23
CA SER A 200 -14.76 5.97 -19.13
C SER A 200 -14.36 6.71 -20.41
N VAL A 201 -13.15 7.29 -20.47
CA VAL A 201 -12.70 8.11 -21.61
C VAL A 201 -12.06 7.28 -22.72
N THR A 202 -11.86 5.97 -22.54
CA THR A 202 -11.25 5.10 -23.56
C THR A 202 -12.13 4.80 -24.78
N ASN A 203 -13.37 5.32 -24.87
CA ASN A 203 -14.27 5.03 -26.00
C ASN A 203 -14.96 6.24 -26.66
N SER A 204 -14.49 7.48 -26.42
CA SER A 204 -14.97 8.63 -27.19
C SER A 204 -13.92 9.06 -28.22
N LYS A 205 -14.09 8.60 -29.46
CA LYS A 205 -13.49 9.21 -30.65
C LYS A 205 -13.77 10.72 -30.63
N THR A 206 -12.85 11.50 -30.08
CA THR A 206 -12.97 12.95 -30.10
C THR A 206 -12.42 13.46 -31.43
N THR A 207 -13.30 13.53 -32.42
CA THR A 207 -13.18 14.49 -33.51
C THR A 207 -13.16 15.89 -32.89
N ARG A 208 -11.98 16.44 -32.60
CA ARG A 208 -11.85 17.88 -32.32
C ARG A 208 -12.05 18.62 -33.63
N ILE A 209 -13.28 19.09 -33.87
CA ILE A 209 -13.51 20.17 -34.82
C ILE A 209 -12.83 21.41 -34.25
N ILE A 210 -11.66 21.75 -34.78
CA ILE A 210 -11.00 23.03 -34.54
C ILE A 210 -11.87 24.09 -35.23
N ARG A 211 -12.59 24.87 -34.43
CA ARG A 211 -13.34 26.04 -34.88
C ARG A 211 -12.34 27.17 -35.15
N ILE A 212 -11.84 27.26 -36.38
CA ILE A 212 -10.96 28.35 -36.81
C ILE A 212 -11.78 29.64 -36.88
N VAL A 213 -11.50 30.58 -35.98
CA VAL A 213 -11.95 31.96 -36.06
C VAL A 213 -11.20 32.61 -37.23
N LYS A 214 -11.93 32.99 -38.29
CA LYS A 214 -11.40 33.78 -39.41
C LYS A 214 -11.08 35.19 -38.92
N THR A 215 -9.80 35.58 -38.95
CA THR A 215 -9.38 36.98 -39.00
C THR A 215 -8.78 37.25 -40.39
N SER A 216 -9.29 38.30 -41.02
CA SER A 216 -9.03 38.74 -42.39
C SER A 216 -7.58 39.19 -42.66
N GLN A 217 -7.06 38.81 -43.84
CA GLN A 217 -5.85 39.35 -44.48
C GLN A 217 -5.99 40.85 -44.85
N PRO A 218 -4.88 41.52 -45.19
CA PRO A 218 -4.52 41.68 -46.62
C PRO A 218 -3.00 41.42 -46.88
N SER A 219 -2.69 40.51 -47.83
CA SER A 219 -2.09 40.75 -49.15
C SER A 219 -0.62 41.20 -49.17
N ASP A 220 0.30 40.32 -49.59
CA ASP A 220 1.11 40.58 -50.79
C ASP A 220 1.87 39.33 -51.30
N LYS A 221 2.11 39.38 -52.62
CA LYS A 221 2.77 38.49 -53.60
C LYS A 221 4.18 38.02 -53.16
N SER A 222 4.85 36.98 -53.66
CA SER A 222 4.79 36.12 -54.86
C SER A 222 5.91 35.05 -54.77
N ASN A 223 5.70 33.95 -55.51
CA ASN A 223 6.69 33.09 -56.20
C ASN A 223 7.47 31.98 -55.45
N ASP A 224 7.16 30.76 -55.95
CA ASP A 224 8.05 29.74 -56.53
C ASP A 224 8.88 28.77 -55.65
N ASP A 225 8.79 27.51 -56.12
CA ASP A 225 9.70 26.36 -56.06
C ASP A 225 9.65 25.36 -54.88
N ASP A 226 9.23 24.14 -55.27
CA ASP A 226 9.68 22.79 -54.92
C ASP A 226 10.64 22.61 -53.72
N ASP A 227 10.31 21.69 -52.80
CA ASP A 227 11.03 20.41 -52.64
C ASP A 227 10.47 19.60 -51.46
N ASP A 228 10.51 18.29 -51.66
CA ASP A 228 10.28 17.19 -50.74
C ASP A 228 11.27 17.26 -49.55
N THR A 229 10.84 16.92 -48.33
CA THR A 229 11.65 16.11 -47.38
C THR A 229 10.99 15.92 -46.01
N SER A 230 10.97 14.64 -45.65
CA SER A 230 10.85 14.05 -44.31
C SER A 230 11.46 14.87 -43.18
N ASN A 231 10.68 15.15 -42.13
CA ASN A 231 11.20 15.78 -40.92
C ASN A 231 11.31 14.78 -39.75
N SER A 232 12.56 14.49 -39.39
CA SER A 232 12.96 13.72 -38.22
C SER A 232 12.78 14.55 -36.95
N TYR A 233 12.09 14.00 -35.93
CA TYR A 233 11.99 14.65 -34.63
C TYR A 233 13.26 14.41 -33.80
N LYS A 234 14.11 15.43 -33.73
CA LYS A 234 15.28 15.51 -32.85
C LYS A 234 14.81 15.85 -31.43
N MET A 235 14.78 14.87 -30.52
CA MET A 235 14.67 15.14 -29.07
C MET A 235 15.96 15.81 -28.57
N LYS A 236 15.83 16.97 -27.93
CA LYS A 236 16.91 17.62 -27.19
C LYS A 236 17.04 16.97 -25.82
N THR A 237 18.15 16.28 -25.59
CA THR A 237 18.58 15.75 -24.29
C THR A 237 19.09 16.89 -23.42
N ASN A 238 18.42 17.17 -22.30
CA ASN A 238 18.97 18.02 -21.24
C ASN A 238 19.72 17.13 -20.24
N ILE A 239 21.05 17.20 -20.29
CA ILE A 239 21.95 16.60 -19.31
C ILE A 239 22.03 17.55 -18.10
N ILE A 240 21.59 17.09 -16.92
CA ILE A 240 21.86 17.76 -15.65
C ILE A 240 23.00 17.00 -14.98
N VAL A 241 24.17 17.63 -14.88
CA VAL A 241 25.32 17.14 -14.12
C VAL A 241 25.16 17.59 -12.66
N VAL A 242 25.06 16.62 -11.74
CA VAL A 242 25.08 16.88 -10.29
C VAL A 242 26.50 16.60 -9.80
N PHE A 243 27.21 17.63 -9.35
CA PHE A 243 28.51 17.49 -8.67
C PHE A 243 28.29 17.02 -7.23
N GLY A 244 28.96 15.91 -6.87
CA GLY A 244 28.93 15.33 -5.54
C GLY A 244 29.74 16.12 -4.51
N ILE A 245 29.20 16.19 -3.29
CA ILE A 245 29.92 16.65 -2.10
C ILE A 245 30.33 15.41 -1.30
N ILE A 246 31.65 15.25 -1.13
CA ILE A 246 32.30 14.21 -0.35
C ILE A 246 32.21 14.61 1.14
N PHE A 247 31.63 13.76 1.98
CA PHE A 247 31.74 13.86 3.44
C PHE A 247 32.78 12.85 3.93
N THR A 248 33.87 13.36 4.51
CA THR A 248 34.87 12.56 5.22
C THR A 248 34.48 12.45 6.68
N VAL A 249 34.35 11.22 7.19
CA VAL A 249 34.12 10.90 8.60
C VAL A 249 35.46 10.87 9.32
N ILE A 250 35.61 11.62 10.42
CA ILE A 250 36.71 11.47 11.38
C ILE A 250 36.11 10.97 12.69
N SER A 251 36.51 9.75 13.06
CA SER A 251 36.28 9.14 14.37
C SER A 251 37.14 9.83 15.44
N ILE A 252 36.55 10.17 16.58
CA ILE A 252 37.28 10.39 17.83
C ILE A 252 36.61 9.54 18.91
N LEU A 253 37.39 8.63 19.48
CA LEU A 253 37.12 7.90 20.71
C LEU A 253 36.98 8.88 21.89
N ILE A 254 35.93 8.68 22.69
CA ILE A 254 35.96 8.88 24.15
C ILE A 254 35.27 7.66 24.76
#